data_AF-A0A7C7H9M4-F1
#
_entry.id   AF-A0A7C7H9M4-F1
#
_cell.length_a   1.000
_cell.length_b   1.000
_cell.length_c   1.000
_cell.angle_alpha   90.00
_cell.angle_beta   90.00
_cell.angle_gamma   90.00
#
_symmetry.space_group_name_H-M   'P 1'
#
loop_
_entity.id
_entity.type
_entity.pdbx_description
1 polymer ?
#
loop_
_entity_poly.entity_id
_entity_poly.type
_entity_poly.pdbx_seq_one_letter_code
_entity_poly.pdbx_strand_id
1 'polypeptide(L)' 'REFDPTAPANAEVPDPYYGGPRGFDNVFDMCEIACKGLLTTICAQYQLG' A
#
# COMPACT_ATOMS: atom_id res chain seq x y z
N ARG A 1 -2.90 -0.83 -4.74
CA ARG A 1 -1.56 -0.37 -4.30
C ARG A 1 -1.15 0.96 -4.95
N GLU A 2 -2.12 1.81 -5.28
CA GLU A 2 -1.90 3.01 -6.11
C GLU A 2 -0.96 4.06 -5.48
N PHE A 3 -0.92 4.12 -4.15
CA PHE A 3 -0.05 5.03 -3.40
C PHE A 3 1.31 4.42 -3.02
N ASP A 4 1.59 3.19 -3.42
CA ASP A 4 2.92 2.59 -3.28
C ASP A 4 3.77 2.99 -4.50
N PRO A 5 4.85 3.77 -4.33
CA PRO A 5 5.66 4.26 -5.45
C PRO A 5 6.42 3.17 -6.20
N THR A 6 6.49 1.96 -5.63
CA THR A 6 7.15 0.80 -6.24
C THR A 6 6.16 -0.14 -6.93
N ALA A 7 4.86 0.09 -6.77
CA ALA A 7 3.84 -0.76 -7.36
C ALA A 7 3.63 -0.43 -8.85
N PRO A 8 3.40 -1.44 -9.71
CA PRO A 8 2.95 -1.19 -11.07
C PRO A 8 1.56 -0.56 -11.06
N ALA A 9 1.21 0.11 -12.16
CA ALA A 9 -0.13 0.66 -12.35
C ALA A 9 -1.20 -0.44 -12.20
N ASN A 10 -2.30 -0.12 -11.51
CA ASN A 10 -3.41 -1.04 -11.22
C ASN A 10 -3.01 -2.31 -10.44
N ALA A 11 -1.91 -2.27 -9.68
CA ALA A 11 -1.52 -3.40 -8.86
C ALA A 11 -2.55 -3.70 -7.76
N GLU A 12 -3.04 -4.93 -7.78
CA GLU A 12 -3.95 -5.48 -6.77
C GLU A 12 -3.22 -5.85 -5.48
N VAL A 13 -3.99 -5.98 -4.40
CA VAL A 13 -3.54 -6.57 -3.14
C VAL A 13 -3.99 -8.03 -3.16
N PRO A 14 -3.07 -9.01 -3.07
CA PRO A 14 -3.42 -10.42 -3.15
C PRO A 14 -4.19 -10.86 -1.90
N ASP A 15 -5.04 -11.88 -2.05
CA ASP A 15 -5.72 -12.51 -0.92
C ASP A 15 -4.69 -13.24 -0.02
N PRO A 16 -4.57 -12.86 1.28
CA PRO A 16 -3.56 -13.44 2.16
C PRO A 16 -3.85 -14.90 2.55
N TYR A 17 -5.09 -15.39 2.41
CA TYR A 17 -5.48 -16.75 2.85
C TYR A 17 -4.87 -17.86 1.98
N TYR A 18 -4.48 -17.55 0.74
CA TYR A 18 -3.93 -18.52 -0.22
C TYR A 18 -2.44 -18.28 -0.55
N GLY A 19 -1.81 -17.28 0.06
CA GLY A 19 -0.42 -16.86 -0.22
C GLY A 19 0.67 -17.63 0.54
N GLY A 20 0.33 -18.72 1.22
CA GLY A 20 1.25 -19.45 2.10
C GLY A 20 1.50 -18.75 3.44
N PRO A 21 2.50 -19.20 4.23
CA PRO A 21 2.68 -18.77 5.63
C PRO A 21 2.91 -17.27 5.83
N ARG A 22 3.38 -16.56 4.81
CA ARG A 22 3.65 -15.11 4.84
C ARG A 22 2.59 -14.26 4.14
N GLY A 23 1.45 -14.85 3.77
CA GLY A 23 0.40 -14.14 3.02
C GLY A 23 -0.05 -12.85 3.73
N PHE A 24 -0.31 -12.94 5.03
CA PHE A 24 -0.72 -11.79 5.85
C PHE A 24 0.40 -10.77 6.01
N ASP A 25 1.64 -11.19 6.30
CA ASP A 25 2.78 -10.28 6.46
C ASP A 25 3.02 -9.48 5.17
N ASN A 26 2.99 -10.15 4.01
CA ASN A 26 3.17 -9.48 2.72
C ASN A 26 2.07 -8.45 2.44
N VAL A 27 0.82 -8.78 2.75
CA VAL A 27 -0.31 -7.84 2.58
C VAL A 27 -0.20 -6.68 3.57
N PHE A 28 0.24 -6.95 4.80
CA PHE A 28 0.48 -5.91 5.80
C PHE A 28 1.56 -4.92 5.33
N ASP A 29 2.69 -5.39 4.82
CA ASP A 29 3.75 -4.55 4.28
C ASP A 29 3.25 -3.68 3.10
N MET A 30 2.45 -4.25 2.20
CA MET A 30 1.83 -3.50 1.10
C MET A 30 0.91 -2.39 1.61
N CYS A 31 0.09 -2.67 2.63
CA CYS A 31 -0.77 -1.68 3.27
C CYS A 31 0.05 -0.59 3.95
N GLU A 32 1.13 -0.93 4.65
CA GLU A 32 1.97 0.04 5.35
C GLU A 32 2.62 1.05 4.38
N ILE A 33 3.18 0.56 3.27
CA ILE A 33 3.79 1.39 2.23
C ILE A 33 2.74 2.28 1.57
N ALA A 34 1.60 1.71 1.18
CA ALA A 34 0.53 2.46 0.53
C ALA A 34 -0.07 3.53 1.46
N CYS A 35 -0.23 3.25 2.76
CA CYS A 35 -0.72 4.24 3.73
C CYS A 35 0.25 5.42 3.91
N LYS A 36 1.56 5.17 3.96
CA LYS A 36 2.59 6.23 4.00
C LYS A 36 2.50 7.12 2.76
N GLY A 37 2.35 6.53 1.58
CA GLY A 37 2.16 7.26 0.33
C GLY A 37 0.85 8.06 0.32
N LEU A 38 -0.26 7.46 0.75
CA LEU A 38 -1.56 8.11 0.82
C LEU A 38 -1.53 9.33 1.75
N LEU A 39 -0.94 9.18 2.94
CA LEU A 39 -0.80 10.30 3.88
C LEU A 39 -0.01 11.44 3.26
N THR A 40 1.11 11.13 2.58
CA THR A 40 1.92 12.12 1.87
C THR A 40 1.09 12.86 0.82
N THR A 41 0.28 12.13 0.03
CA THR A 41 -0.61 12.72 -0.98
C THR A 41 -1.65 13.64 -0.36
N ILE A 42 -2.31 13.22 0.73
CA ILE A 42 -3.32 14.03 1.42
C ILE A 42 -2.67 15.30 1.99
N CYS A 43 -1.52 15.19 2.65
CA CYS A 43 -0.80 16.34 3.17
C CYS A 43 -0.43 17.33 2.06
N ALA A 44 0.05 16.85 0.91
CA ALA A 44 0.35 17.70 -0.23
C ALA A 44 -0.90 18.36 -0.82
N GLN A 45 -1.99 17.59 -1.01
CA GLN A 45 -3.23 18.06 -1.62
C GLN A 45 -3.93 19.14 -0.79
N TYR A 46 -3.87 19.01 0.54
CA TYR A 46 -4.53 19.93 1.48
C TYR A 46 -3.56 20.88 2.19
N GLN A 47 -2.31 20.93 1.76
CA GLN A 47 -1.26 21.80 2.33
C GLN A 47 -1.13 21.66 3.85
N LEU A 48 -1.21 20.41 4.34
CA LEU A 48 -1.03 20.07 5.74
C LEU A 48 0.47 19.88 6.01
N GLY A 49 1.02 20.67 6.93
CA GLY A 49 2.43 20.66 7.35
C GLY A 49 2.60 20.39 8.83
#